data_AF-A0A0H3YJ28-F1
#
_entry.id   AF-A0A0H3YJ28-F1
#
_cell.length_a   1.000
_cell.length_b   1.000
_cell.length_c   1.000
_cell.angle_alpha   90.00
_cell.angle_beta   90.00
_cell.angle_gamma   90.00
#
_symmetry.space_group_name_H-M   'P 1'
#
loop_
_entity.id
_entity.type
_entity.pdbx_description
1 polymer ?
#
loop_
_entity_poly.entity_id
_entity_poly.type
_entity_poly.pdbx_seq_one_letter_code
_entity_poly.pdbx_strand_id
1 'polypeptide(L)'
;MSERLVLTCMKQNWKSLVIIIVPILLLPMVVTGNKQMQCGYIIAIVSIFWVTEVMHIAVTSLIPIVLFPAFGILKPTQVAGCYMKDITLMLIGGLIVAKTIENQNLHRRMALHILKLMGPNPVFQYLGFMLATWFLSMWISNSASAAMMITLADAVVDQWVYVAKCDDQSRKENSIEDVPGPLGLKKSKTNSFDSEESEIITEELQQLQNVGKGLLISIAYSASVGGIATLSGTPPNLVFYGLLEEKYKNALGMNYGNFMLFCFPLSFTILIIIWITILLRYVGFVTIFKKKRDPFKDKITMKLITDEIESLGPISYGEVSTFVVFIGLVLLWILREPGFPLWGWFFIRYDAKGNKINYWTDGLSAILATLCVFNFPSMNPFKNYKKKISRLIDWKYIEKGFPWGFVFLFGGGFALATGCEKSGLSDVLGKSLTKLQYLPHYVIILVVCLGISLFTEFTSNSVTATVLLPTMLKMAECINMHPIEMGLAVVISCSFAFCLPAATPPNAIVFSTGKIHVIDMVSVGIFLNIICVFLLSFLVYYYAIPIFHTNVFPSSIKKNCTWTK
;
A
#
# COMPACT_ATOMS: atom_id res chain seq x y z
N MET A 1 8.41 13.44 -45.53
CA MET A 1 8.75 14.30 -44.37
C MET A 1 7.54 14.52 -43.43
N SER A 2 6.30 14.40 -43.91
CA SER A 2 5.07 14.60 -43.11
C SER A 2 4.79 13.48 -42.09
N GLU A 3 4.89 12.20 -42.45
CA GLU A 3 4.48 11.10 -41.54
C GLU A 3 5.35 10.96 -40.30
N ARG A 4 6.69 11.04 -40.44
CA ARG A 4 7.59 11.00 -39.28
C ARG A 4 7.39 12.18 -38.35
N LEU A 5 7.07 13.35 -38.90
CA LEU A 5 6.86 14.57 -38.12
C LEU A 5 5.51 14.53 -37.38
N VAL A 6 4.47 13.99 -38.03
CA VAL A 6 3.18 13.68 -37.40
C VAL A 6 3.34 12.64 -36.29
N LEU A 7 4.02 11.51 -36.55
CA LEU A 7 4.28 10.48 -35.54
C LEU A 7 5.10 11.03 -34.36
N THR A 8 6.08 11.89 -34.62
CA THR A 8 6.89 12.52 -33.56
C THR A 8 6.04 13.50 -32.74
N CYS A 9 5.23 14.34 -33.40
CA CYS A 9 4.30 15.25 -32.74
C CYS A 9 3.23 14.49 -31.94
N MET A 10 2.70 13.39 -32.47
CA MET A 10 1.73 12.53 -31.78
C MET A 10 2.36 11.86 -30.56
N LYS A 11 3.60 11.39 -30.68
CA LYS A 11 4.33 10.79 -29.56
C LYS A 11 4.64 11.81 -28.46
N GLN A 12 4.92 13.06 -28.84
CA GLN A 12 5.23 14.13 -27.90
C GLN A 12 3.96 14.68 -27.21
N ASN A 13 2.84 14.73 -27.92
CA ASN A 13 1.56 15.28 -27.45
C ASN A 13 0.48 14.21 -27.17
N TRP A 14 0.87 12.95 -26.97
CA TRP A 14 -0.05 11.82 -26.82
C TRP A 14 -1.10 12.06 -25.72
N LYS A 15 -0.72 12.72 -24.62
CA LYS A 15 -1.63 13.10 -23.54
C LYS A 15 -2.74 14.03 -24.03
N SER A 16 -2.39 15.09 -24.75
CA SER A 16 -3.37 16.03 -25.30
C SER A 16 -4.29 15.36 -26.31
N LEU A 17 -3.75 14.44 -27.12
CA LEU A 17 -4.55 13.64 -28.04
C LEU A 17 -5.56 12.77 -27.29
N VAL A 18 -5.16 12.09 -26.21
CA VAL A 18 -6.09 11.27 -25.41
C VAL A 18 -7.19 12.12 -24.77
N ILE A 19 -6.86 13.31 -24.24
CA ILE A 19 -7.84 14.23 -23.63
C ILE A 19 -8.93 14.64 -24.64
N ILE A 20 -8.56 14.85 -25.91
CA ILE A 20 -9.48 15.32 -26.94
C ILE A 20 -10.21 14.15 -27.62
N ILE A 21 -9.46 13.12 -28.03
CA ILE A 21 -9.99 12.02 -28.84
C ILE A 21 -10.93 11.13 -28.03
N VAL A 22 -10.61 10.82 -26.77
CA VAL A 22 -11.44 9.88 -25.98
C VAL A 22 -12.85 10.40 -25.74
N PRO A 23 -13.07 11.65 -25.28
CA PRO A 23 -14.42 12.19 -25.18
C PRO A 23 -15.15 12.20 -26.52
N ILE A 24 -14.49 12.62 -27.61
CA ILE A 24 -15.10 12.66 -28.95
C ILE A 24 -15.53 11.26 -29.41
N LEU A 25 -14.68 10.26 -29.21
CA LEU A 25 -14.96 8.88 -29.59
C LEU A 25 -16.13 8.28 -28.78
N LEU A 26 -16.29 8.69 -27.53
CA LEU A 26 -17.36 8.24 -26.64
C LEU A 26 -18.65 9.06 -26.75
N LEU A 27 -18.66 10.20 -27.48
CA LEU A 27 -19.85 11.03 -27.69
C LEU A 27 -21.12 10.27 -28.12
N PRO A 28 -21.06 9.22 -28.96
CA PRO A 28 -22.24 8.45 -29.32
C PRO A 28 -23.05 7.94 -28.11
N MET A 29 -22.40 7.67 -26.96
CA MET A 29 -23.09 7.27 -25.73
C MET A 29 -23.98 8.40 -25.18
N VAL A 30 -23.59 9.66 -25.33
CA VAL A 30 -24.34 10.83 -24.85
C VAL A 30 -25.55 11.10 -25.75
N VAL A 31 -25.37 10.96 -27.07
CA VAL A 31 -26.39 11.27 -28.09
C VAL A 31 -27.63 10.38 -27.97
N THR A 32 -27.51 9.19 -27.37
CA THR A 32 -28.67 8.30 -27.12
C THR A 32 -29.73 8.88 -26.18
N GLY A 33 -29.40 9.92 -25.39
CA GLY A 33 -30.32 10.58 -24.46
C GLY A 33 -30.68 9.75 -23.20
N ASN A 34 -30.22 8.50 -23.09
CA ASN A 34 -30.46 7.67 -21.91
C ASN A 34 -29.49 8.05 -20.78
N LYS A 35 -30.02 8.35 -19.59
CA LYS A 35 -29.24 8.67 -18.38
C LYS A 35 -28.21 7.58 -18.05
N GLN A 36 -28.51 6.31 -18.33
CA GLN A 36 -27.58 5.19 -18.13
C GLN A 36 -26.33 5.32 -19.01
N MET A 37 -26.52 5.67 -20.29
CA MET A 37 -25.42 5.82 -21.26
C MET A 37 -24.64 7.11 -21.03
N GLN A 38 -25.30 8.19 -20.63
CA GLN A 38 -24.64 9.43 -20.21
C GLN A 38 -23.77 9.23 -18.96
N CYS A 39 -24.25 8.44 -17.99
CA CYS A 39 -23.44 8.04 -16.84
C CYS A 39 -22.26 7.16 -17.26
N GLY A 40 -22.52 6.18 -18.14
CA GLY A 40 -21.48 5.30 -18.70
C GLY A 40 -20.39 6.08 -19.44
N TYR A 41 -20.74 7.14 -20.15
CA TYR A 41 -19.80 8.07 -20.78
C TYR A 41 -18.88 8.76 -19.76
N ILE A 42 -19.44 9.31 -18.67
CA ILE A 42 -18.65 9.95 -17.60
C ILE A 42 -17.69 8.92 -16.98
N ILE A 43 -18.20 7.74 -16.63
CA ILE A 43 -17.39 6.67 -16.04
C ILE A 43 -16.27 6.26 -17.00
N ALA A 44 -16.58 6.01 -18.26
CA ALA A 44 -15.59 5.59 -19.25
C ALA A 44 -14.48 6.63 -19.43
N ILE A 45 -14.82 7.92 -19.52
CA ILE A 45 -13.80 9.00 -19.61
C ILE A 45 -12.92 9.02 -18.37
N VAL A 46 -13.55 9.04 -17.18
CA VAL A 46 -12.80 9.13 -15.92
C VAL A 46 -11.92 7.89 -15.73
N SER A 47 -12.43 6.69 -16.01
CA SER A 47 -11.68 5.44 -15.97
C SER A 47 -10.52 5.43 -16.95
N ILE A 48 -10.72 5.82 -18.22
CA ILE A 48 -9.64 5.87 -19.21
C ILE A 48 -8.58 6.87 -18.77
N PHE A 49 -8.97 8.07 -18.33
CA PHE A 49 -8.02 9.10 -17.90
C PHE A 49 -7.26 8.73 -16.63
N TRP A 50 -7.88 7.99 -15.70
CA TRP A 50 -7.18 7.46 -14.54
C TRP A 50 -6.21 6.32 -14.90
N VAL A 51 -6.63 5.38 -15.76
CA VAL A 51 -5.76 4.26 -16.20
C VAL A 51 -4.56 4.75 -16.99
N THR A 52 -4.78 5.74 -17.86
CA THR A 52 -3.72 6.29 -18.73
C THR A 52 -2.90 7.40 -18.08
N GLU A 53 -3.29 7.87 -16.89
CA GLU A 53 -2.66 8.99 -16.15
C GLU A 53 -2.35 10.22 -17.03
N VAL A 54 -3.28 10.51 -17.93
CA VAL A 54 -3.13 11.58 -18.92
C VAL A 54 -3.23 12.96 -18.24
N MET A 55 -4.01 13.04 -17.16
CA MET A 55 -4.07 14.16 -16.24
C MET A 55 -3.74 13.68 -14.83
N HIS A 56 -3.34 14.61 -13.96
CA HIS A 56 -3.14 14.29 -12.55
C HIS A 56 -4.42 13.69 -11.94
N ILE A 57 -4.28 12.63 -11.14
CA ILE A 57 -5.42 11.84 -10.63
C ILE A 57 -6.48 12.72 -9.96
N ALA A 58 -6.04 13.74 -9.21
CA ALA A 58 -6.92 14.72 -8.57
C ALA A 58 -7.79 15.50 -9.58
N VAL A 59 -7.21 15.94 -10.70
CA VAL A 59 -7.89 16.74 -11.72
C VAL A 59 -8.92 15.89 -12.45
N THR A 60 -8.56 14.67 -12.83
CA THR A 60 -9.50 13.70 -13.40
C THR A 60 -10.67 13.44 -12.45
N SER A 61 -10.38 13.35 -11.15
CA SER A 61 -11.41 13.14 -10.13
C SER A 61 -12.35 14.33 -9.95
N LEU A 62 -12.07 15.53 -10.46
CA LEU A 62 -13.00 16.66 -10.44
C LEU A 62 -14.00 16.63 -11.60
N ILE A 63 -13.77 15.84 -12.65
CA ILE A 63 -14.67 15.75 -13.82
C ILE A 63 -16.12 15.42 -13.43
N PRO A 64 -16.39 14.46 -12.51
CA PRO A 64 -17.74 14.19 -12.03
C PRO A 64 -18.49 15.40 -11.47
N ILE A 65 -17.80 16.35 -10.82
CA ILE A 65 -18.41 17.57 -10.24
C ILE A 65 -19.10 18.40 -11.32
N VAL A 66 -18.52 18.45 -12.52
CA VAL A 66 -19.03 19.25 -13.63
C VAL A 66 -20.01 18.44 -14.47
N LEU A 67 -19.63 17.21 -14.86
CA LEU A 67 -20.41 16.44 -15.83
C LEU A 67 -21.70 15.86 -15.27
N PHE A 68 -21.74 15.43 -14.00
CA PHE A 68 -22.99 14.85 -13.45
C PHE A 68 -24.14 15.85 -13.37
N PRO A 69 -23.93 17.10 -12.89
CA PRO A 69 -24.95 18.13 -12.97
C PRO A 69 -25.26 18.56 -14.39
N ALA A 70 -24.25 18.69 -15.26
CA ALA A 70 -24.44 19.10 -16.66
C ALA A 70 -25.35 18.13 -17.44
N PHE A 71 -25.26 16.83 -17.18
CA PHE A 71 -26.15 15.82 -17.78
C PHE A 71 -27.42 15.53 -16.95
N GLY A 72 -27.68 16.28 -15.88
CA GLY A 72 -28.90 16.12 -15.08
C GLY A 72 -29.04 14.76 -14.37
N ILE A 73 -27.90 14.14 -14.03
CA ILE A 73 -27.85 12.85 -13.32
C ILE A 73 -27.92 13.06 -11.81
N LEU A 74 -27.10 13.99 -11.29
CA LEU A 74 -27.05 14.35 -9.87
C LEU A 74 -27.18 15.87 -9.68
N LYS A 75 -27.77 16.30 -8.57
CA LYS A 75 -27.79 17.74 -8.20
C LYS A 75 -26.39 18.19 -7.76
N PRO A 76 -25.97 19.44 -8.01
CA PRO A 76 -24.65 19.95 -7.58
C PRO A 76 -24.33 19.70 -6.10
N THR A 77 -25.29 19.92 -5.20
CA THR A 77 -25.12 19.69 -3.76
C THR A 77 -24.92 18.22 -3.40
N GLN A 78 -25.54 17.30 -4.15
CA GLN A 78 -25.34 15.86 -3.96
C GLN A 78 -23.94 15.44 -4.40
N VAL A 79 -23.46 15.97 -5.54
CA VAL A 79 -22.11 15.67 -6.02
C VAL A 79 -21.07 16.25 -5.07
N ALA A 80 -21.22 17.49 -4.63
CA ALA A 80 -20.32 18.10 -3.65
C ALA A 80 -20.27 17.32 -2.33
N GLY A 81 -21.43 16.84 -1.85
CA GLY A 81 -21.51 15.98 -0.66
C GLY A 81 -20.77 14.64 -0.79
N CYS A 82 -20.46 14.18 -2.01
CA CYS A 82 -19.64 12.99 -2.22
C CYS A 82 -18.16 13.23 -1.87
N TYR A 83 -17.66 14.46 -1.91
CA TYR A 83 -16.25 14.79 -1.66
C TYR A 83 -15.92 14.99 -0.19
N MET A 84 -16.90 15.30 0.65
CA MET A 84 -16.73 15.55 2.09
C MET A 84 -17.61 14.60 2.90
N LYS A 85 -17.16 13.36 3.01
CA LYS A 85 -17.78 12.30 3.83
C LYS A 85 -16.95 12.04 5.09
N ASP A 86 -17.50 11.29 6.04
CA ASP A 86 -16.79 10.90 7.26
C ASP A 86 -15.46 10.19 6.97
N ILE A 87 -15.47 9.25 6.01
CA ILE A 87 -14.26 8.57 5.53
C ILE A 87 -13.19 9.54 4.98
N THR A 88 -13.60 10.66 4.36
CA THR A 88 -12.68 11.70 3.90
C THR A 88 -12.05 12.42 5.09
N LEU A 89 -12.81 12.67 6.16
CA LEU A 89 -12.28 13.23 7.41
C LEU A 89 -11.32 12.26 8.09
N MET A 90 -11.62 10.96 8.06
CA MET A 90 -10.75 9.90 8.58
C MET A 90 -9.40 9.90 7.84
N LEU A 91 -9.44 9.95 6.51
CA LEU A 91 -8.24 10.06 5.67
C LEU A 91 -7.44 11.32 6.00
N ILE A 92 -8.09 12.49 6.06
CA ILE A 92 -7.40 13.75 6.32
C ILE A 92 -6.70 13.71 7.67
N GLY A 93 -7.40 13.27 8.73
CA GLY A 93 -6.81 13.17 10.06
C GLY A 93 -5.69 12.13 10.14
N GLY A 94 -5.87 10.96 9.52
CA GLY A 94 -4.84 9.93 9.43
C GLY A 94 -3.56 10.41 8.75
N LEU A 95 -3.68 11.11 7.62
CA LEU A 95 -2.54 11.69 6.90
C LEU A 95 -1.82 12.79 7.70
N ILE A 96 -2.55 13.62 8.46
CA ILE A 96 -1.95 14.63 9.32
C ILE A 96 -1.15 13.97 10.46
N VAL A 97 -1.71 12.94 11.09
CA VAL A 97 -1.01 12.17 12.13
C VAL A 97 0.24 11.48 11.54
N ALA A 98 0.12 10.84 10.37
CA ALA A 98 1.26 10.23 9.68
C ALA A 98 2.36 11.26 9.37
N LYS A 99 2.00 12.45 8.88
CA LYS A 99 2.96 13.52 8.60
C LYS A 99 3.60 14.10 9.87
N THR A 100 2.92 14.01 11.01
CA THR A 100 3.46 14.37 12.33
C THR A 100 4.49 13.35 12.81
N ILE A 101 4.20 12.05 12.65
CA ILE A 101 5.16 10.97 12.92
C ILE A 101 6.42 11.14 12.06
N GLU A 102 6.26 11.60 10.82
CA GLU A 102 7.37 11.94 9.93
C GLU A 102 8.17 13.14 10.45
N ASN A 103 7.49 14.26 10.74
CA ASN A 103 8.12 15.50 11.21
C ASN A 103 8.93 15.31 12.51
N GLN A 104 8.45 14.44 13.40
CA GLN A 104 9.10 14.17 14.69
C GLN A 104 10.14 13.05 14.60
N ASN A 105 10.45 12.51 13.42
CA ASN A 105 11.40 11.39 13.20
C ASN A 105 11.08 10.10 13.98
N LEU A 106 9.86 9.98 14.50
CA LEU A 106 9.43 8.85 15.32
C LEU A 106 9.47 7.54 14.50
N HIS A 107 9.03 7.58 13.24
CA HIS A 107 9.11 6.45 12.31
C HIS A 107 10.53 5.91 12.11
N ARG A 108 11.52 6.78 11.88
CA ARG A 108 12.94 6.39 11.72
C ARG A 108 13.48 5.76 13.00
N ARG A 109 13.17 6.33 14.17
CA ARG A 109 13.54 5.74 15.46
C ARG A 109 12.94 4.34 15.63
N MET A 110 11.65 4.16 15.35
CA MET A 110 10.96 2.88 15.46
C MET A 110 11.57 1.81 14.53
N ALA A 111 11.84 2.15 13.28
CA ALA A 111 12.48 1.24 12.32
C ALA A 111 13.86 0.75 12.81
N LEU A 112 14.72 1.68 13.25
CA LEU A 112 16.06 1.33 13.71
C LEU A 112 16.04 0.47 14.98
N HIS A 113 15.08 0.69 15.88
CA HIS A 113 14.93 -0.17 17.06
C HIS A 113 14.49 -1.59 16.69
N ILE A 114 13.61 -1.75 15.68
CA ILE A 114 13.23 -3.07 15.15
C ILE A 114 14.45 -3.77 14.54
N LEU A 115 15.26 -3.06 13.75
CA LEU A 115 16.49 -3.60 13.16
C LEU A 115 17.52 -3.98 14.21
N LYS A 116 17.70 -3.15 15.24
CA LYS A 116 18.59 -3.45 16.36
C LYS A 116 18.15 -4.69 17.12
N LEU A 117 16.83 -4.89 17.31
CA LEU A 117 16.27 -6.05 18.00
C LEU A 117 16.50 -7.35 17.24
N MET A 118 16.46 -7.34 15.91
CA MET A 118 16.69 -8.54 15.08
C MET A 118 18.16 -9.01 15.09
N GLY A 119 19.09 -8.12 15.42
CA GLY A 119 20.52 -8.44 15.52
C GLY A 119 21.18 -8.66 14.15
N PRO A 120 22.48 -9.02 14.11
CA PRO A 120 23.28 -8.99 12.88
C PRO A 120 23.02 -10.14 11.91
N ASN A 121 22.33 -11.20 12.34
CA ASN A 121 22.16 -12.40 11.53
C ASN A 121 21.43 -12.06 10.22
N PRO A 122 21.99 -12.37 9.03
CA PRO A 122 21.42 -11.98 7.75
C PRO A 122 19.95 -12.42 7.59
N VAL A 123 19.59 -13.62 8.05
CA VAL A 123 18.21 -14.13 7.97
C VAL A 123 17.23 -13.26 8.77
N PHE A 124 17.65 -12.85 9.97
CA PHE A 124 16.85 -11.97 10.84
C PHE A 124 16.97 -10.50 10.44
N GLN A 125 18.06 -10.08 9.81
CA GLN A 125 18.19 -8.74 9.23
C GLN A 125 17.18 -8.53 8.11
N TYR A 126 17.03 -9.48 7.18
CA TYR A 126 15.94 -9.44 6.20
C TYR A 126 14.59 -9.29 6.88
N LEU A 127 14.31 -10.14 7.88
CA LEU A 127 13.06 -10.08 8.61
C LEU A 127 12.89 -8.72 9.32
N GLY A 128 13.96 -8.12 9.83
CA GLY A 128 13.95 -6.80 10.47
C GLY A 128 13.61 -5.68 9.52
N PHE A 129 14.26 -5.65 8.34
CA PHE A 129 13.93 -4.69 7.29
C PHE A 129 12.49 -4.87 6.82
N MET A 130 12.05 -6.11 6.62
CA MET A 130 10.69 -6.44 6.21
C MET A 130 9.66 -6.05 7.27
N LEU A 131 9.84 -6.44 8.54
CA LEU A 131 8.93 -6.14 9.65
C LEU A 131 8.85 -4.64 9.92
N ALA A 132 9.98 -3.92 9.91
CA ALA A 132 10.00 -2.47 10.07
C ALA A 132 9.22 -1.79 8.93
N THR A 133 9.49 -2.20 7.68
CA THR A 133 8.78 -1.64 6.51
C THR A 133 7.29 -1.94 6.57
N TRP A 134 6.92 -3.19 6.82
CA TRP A 134 5.55 -3.67 6.91
C TRP A 134 4.77 -2.92 7.99
N PHE A 135 5.34 -2.80 9.19
CA PHE A 135 4.71 -2.14 10.31
C PHE A 135 4.53 -0.63 10.06
N LEU A 136 5.53 0.05 9.52
CA LEU A 136 5.40 1.46 9.16
C LEU A 136 4.35 1.69 8.07
N SER A 137 4.28 0.79 7.10
CA SER A 137 3.32 0.88 6.00
C SER A 137 1.86 0.67 6.39
N MET A 138 1.59 0.19 7.61
CA MET A 138 0.23 0.15 8.15
C MET A 138 -0.33 1.53 8.49
N TRP A 139 0.54 2.51 8.73
CA TRP A 139 0.17 3.80 9.32
C TRP A 139 0.63 4.98 8.47
N ILE A 140 1.67 4.76 7.67
CA ILE A 140 2.29 5.72 6.77
C ILE A 140 2.16 5.17 5.35
N SER A 141 2.16 6.05 4.34
CA SER A 141 2.06 5.63 2.94
C SER A 141 3.16 4.63 2.55
N ASN A 142 2.78 3.61 1.76
CA ASN A 142 3.69 2.59 1.23
C ASN A 142 4.97 3.18 0.61
N SER A 143 4.84 4.24 -0.16
CA SER A 143 5.97 4.91 -0.84
C SER A 143 6.99 5.48 0.15
N ALA A 144 6.53 6.14 1.21
CA ALA A 144 7.42 6.75 2.21
C ALA A 144 8.12 5.69 3.06
N SER A 145 7.40 4.64 3.47
CA SER A 145 7.96 3.51 4.21
C SER A 145 9.05 2.79 3.38
N ALA A 146 8.79 2.54 2.10
CA ALA A 146 9.76 1.94 1.20
C ALA A 146 10.98 2.86 0.99
N ALA A 147 10.78 4.14 0.65
CA ALA A 147 11.87 5.08 0.39
C ALA A 147 12.87 5.16 1.56
N MET A 148 12.36 5.29 2.79
CA MET A 148 13.21 5.33 3.98
C MET A 148 14.00 4.02 4.15
N MET A 149 13.31 2.88 4.11
CA MET A 149 13.94 1.60 4.39
C MET A 149 14.92 1.18 3.29
N ILE A 150 14.65 1.55 2.03
CA ILE A 150 15.56 1.33 0.90
C ILE A 150 16.86 2.11 1.09
N THR A 151 16.81 3.39 1.48
CA THR A 151 18.06 4.16 1.70
C THR A 151 18.96 3.52 2.75
N LEU A 152 18.37 2.99 3.82
CA LEU A 152 19.12 2.29 4.87
C LEU A 152 19.63 0.92 4.41
N ALA A 153 18.79 0.15 3.72
CA ALA A 153 19.18 -1.15 3.17
C ALA A 153 20.29 -1.02 2.13
N ASP A 154 20.23 0.01 1.29
CA ASP A 154 21.24 0.26 0.26
C ASP A 154 22.61 0.56 0.88
N ALA A 155 22.64 1.39 1.93
CA ALA A 155 23.86 1.65 2.70
C ALA A 155 24.45 0.38 3.33
N VAL A 156 23.60 -0.52 3.86
CA VAL A 156 24.03 -1.81 4.43
C VAL A 156 24.57 -2.73 3.34
N VAL A 157 23.90 -2.83 2.19
CA VAL A 157 24.34 -3.66 1.05
C VAL A 157 25.67 -3.18 0.50
N ASP A 158 25.85 -1.87 0.33
CA ASP A 158 27.11 -1.30 -0.16
C ASP A 158 28.25 -1.55 0.82
N GLN A 159 27.98 -1.51 2.12
CA GLN A 159 28.95 -1.85 3.14
C GLN A 159 29.35 -3.33 3.11
N TRP A 160 28.40 -4.25 2.89
CA TRP A 160 28.71 -5.68 2.70
C TRP A 160 29.61 -5.91 1.49
N VAL A 161 29.33 -5.24 0.37
CA VAL A 161 30.14 -5.33 -0.85
C VAL A 161 31.53 -4.72 -0.63
N TYR A 162 31.62 -3.59 0.07
CA TYR A 162 32.90 -2.94 0.38
C TYR A 162 33.79 -3.83 1.25
N VAL A 163 33.24 -4.38 2.35
CA VAL A 163 34.01 -5.27 3.24
C VAL A 163 34.50 -6.51 2.48
N ALA A 164 33.67 -7.11 1.63
CA ALA A 164 34.09 -8.23 0.80
C ALA A 164 35.26 -7.89 -0.15
N LYS A 165 35.29 -6.67 -0.70
CA LYS A 165 36.41 -6.19 -1.53
C LYS A 165 37.68 -5.93 -0.72
N CYS A 166 37.57 -5.42 0.51
CA CYS A 166 38.73 -5.21 1.39
C CYS A 166 39.32 -6.53 1.88
N ASP A 167 38.47 -7.50 2.23
CA ASP A 167 38.91 -8.86 2.53
C ASP A 167 39.71 -9.45 1.35
N ASP A 168 39.26 -9.22 0.11
CA ASP A 168 39.97 -9.62 -1.11
C ASP A 168 41.33 -8.92 -1.25
N GLN A 169 41.40 -7.60 -1.08
CA GLN A 169 42.66 -6.86 -1.16
C GLN A 169 43.68 -7.30 -0.10
N SER A 170 43.25 -7.55 1.14
CA SER A 170 44.15 -8.03 2.20
C SER A 170 44.68 -9.44 1.94
N ARG A 171 43.88 -10.33 1.31
CA ARG A 171 44.37 -11.64 0.85
C ARG A 171 45.40 -11.51 -0.27
N LYS A 172 45.24 -10.53 -1.16
CA LYS A 172 46.19 -10.22 -2.24
C LYS A 172 47.50 -9.60 -1.72
N GLU A 173 47.46 -8.80 -0.65
CA GLU A 173 48.67 -8.22 -0.06
C GLU A 173 49.44 -9.24 0.81
N ASN A 174 48.74 -10.07 1.58
CA ASN A 174 49.37 -11.13 2.40
C ASN A 174 50.00 -12.26 1.56
N SER A 175 49.71 -12.34 0.25
CA SER A 175 50.38 -13.27 -0.67
C SER A 175 51.64 -12.67 -1.33
N ILE A 176 51.93 -11.38 -1.09
CA ILE A 176 53.07 -10.66 -1.68
C ILE A 176 54.20 -10.41 -0.63
N GLU A 177 53.88 -10.39 0.67
CA GLU A 177 54.87 -10.22 1.73
C GLU A 177 55.48 -11.54 2.25
N ASP A 178 56.42 -12.11 1.49
CA ASP A 178 57.48 -12.98 2.00
C ASP A 178 58.85 -12.30 1.71
N VAL A 179 59.45 -11.63 2.71
CA VAL A 179 60.76 -10.95 2.61
C VAL A 179 61.74 -11.58 3.63
N PRO A 180 63.08 -11.55 3.44
CA PRO A 180 63.94 -12.30 2.53
C PRO A 180 64.97 -13.20 3.29
N GLY A 181 65.69 -14.10 2.60
CA GLY A 181 66.76 -14.91 3.19
C GLY A 181 67.99 -15.10 2.28
N PRO A 182 69.22 -15.19 2.83
CA PRO A 182 70.48 -14.84 2.16
C PRO A 182 71.15 -16.05 1.52
N LEU A 183 70.64 -16.53 0.39
CA LEU A 183 71.44 -17.38 -0.50
C LEU A 183 70.81 -17.30 -1.88
N GLY A 184 71.55 -16.68 -2.79
CA GLY A 184 71.16 -16.50 -4.18
C GLY A 184 70.83 -17.84 -4.81
N LEU A 185 69.54 -18.07 -5.04
CA LEU A 185 68.95 -18.88 -6.11
C LEU A 185 67.43 -18.95 -5.86
N LYS A 186 66.67 -18.03 -6.45
CA LYS A 186 65.28 -18.31 -6.79
C LYS A 186 65.09 -18.09 -8.28
N LYS A 187 64.87 -19.20 -8.98
CA LYS A 187 64.23 -19.20 -10.29
C LYS A 187 62.96 -18.36 -10.19
N SER A 188 62.80 -17.45 -11.14
CA SER A 188 61.51 -16.96 -11.58
C SER A 188 60.56 -18.15 -11.76
N LYS A 189 59.64 -18.32 -10.81
CA LYS A 189 58.32 -18.86 -11.10
C LYS A 189 57.38 -17.68 -11.05
N THR A 190 57.06 -17.14 -12.22
CA THR A 190 55.70 -16.71 -12.54
C THR A 190 54.78 -17.87 -12.18
N ASN A 191 54.31 -17.92 -10.93
CA ASN A 191 53.13 -18.69 -10.61
C ASN A 191 51.96 -17.91 -11.19
N SER A 192 51.25 -18.57 -12.10
CA SER A 192 49.87 -18.28 -12.45
C SER A 192 49.12 -17.92 -11.17
N PHE A 193 48.61 -16.69 -11.09
CA PHE A 193 47.45 -16.42 -10.24
C PHE A 193 46.36 -17.37 -10.77
N ASP A 194 46.03 -18.40 -9.99
CA ASP A 194 45.15 -19.47 -10.44
C ASP A 194 43.79 -18.91 -10.85
N SER A 195 43.36 -19.20 -12.08
CA SER A 195 42.08 -18.77 -12.63
C SER A 195 40.91 -19.17 -11.72
N GLU A 196 41.02 -20.31 -11.03
CA GLU A 196 40.03 -20.83 -10.08
C GLU A 196 39.82 -19.90 -8.87
N GLU A 197 40.88 -19.30 -8.31
CA GLU A 197 40.75 -18.42 -7.14
C GLU A 197 40.04 -17.10 -7.52
N SER A 198 40.35 -16.57 -8.70
CA SER A 198 39.68 -15.39 -9.25
C SER A 198 38.20 -15.63 -9.62
N GLU A 199 37.85 -16.84 -10.06
CA GLU A 199 36.48 -17.26 -10.34
C GLU A 199 35.66 -17.39 -9.05
N ILE A 200 36.19 -18.05 -8.01
CA ILE A 200 35.54 -18.21 -6.70
C ILE A 200 35.21 -16.84 -6.06
N ILE A 201 36.11 -15.86 -6.19
CA ILE A 201 35.92 -14.51 -5.64
C ILE A 201 34.83 -13.74 -6.43
N THR A 202 34.82 -13.90 -7.75
CA THR A 202 33.79 -13.30 -8.61
C THR A 202 32.41 -13.87 -8.29
N GLU A 203 32.33 -15.18 -8.02
CA GLU A 203 31.09 -15.84 -7.56
C GLU A 203 30.62 -15.34 -6.19
N GLU A 204 31.51 -15.14 -5.22
CA GLU A 204 31.13 -14.65 -3.88
C GLU A 204 30.58 -13.21 -3.92
N LEU A 205 31.22 -12.33 -4.70
CA LEU A 205 30.74 -10.96 -4.96
C LEU A 205 29.37 -10.96 -5.64
N GLN A 206 29.16 -11.85 -6.62
CA GLN A 206 27.90 -11.97 -7.33
C GLN A 206 26.78 -12.53 -6.43
N GLN A 207 27.10 -13.46 -5.53
CA GLN A 207 26.18 -13.92 -4.49
C GLN A 207 25.78 -12.79 -3.53
N LEU A 208 26.73 -11.98 -3.06
CA LEU A 208 26.46 -10.82 -2.21
C LEU A 208 25.55 -9.79 -2.89
N GLN A 209 25.77 -9.52 -4.17
CA GLN A 209 24.90 -8.66 -4.95
C GLN A 209 23.48 -9.24 -5.08
N ASN A 210 23.35 -10.55 -5.31
CA ASN A 210 22.05 -11.22 -5.36
C ASN A 210 21.31 -11.17 -4.02
N VAL A 211 22.02 -11.33 -2.90
CA VAL A 211 21.46 -11.10 -1.56
C VAL A 211 20.97 -9.65 -1.45
N GLY A 212 21.79 -8.67 -1.82
CA GLY A 212 21.38 -7.25 -1.82
C GLY A 212 20.11 -6.97 -2.63
N LYS A 213 20.00 -7.53 -3.84
CA LYS A 213 18.77 -7.45 -4.67
C LYS A 213 17.56 -8.03 -3.94
N GLY A 214 17.70 -9.21 -3.33
CA GLY A 214 16.64 -9.84 -2.56
C GLY A 214 16.15 -8.98 -1.39
N LEU A 215 17.06 -8.29 -0.68
CA LEU A 215 16.71 -7.41 0.43
C LEU A 215 15.89 -6.22 -0.06
N LEU A 216 16.35 -5.54 -1.10
CA LEU A 216 15.66 -4.39 -1.70
C LEU A 216 14.25 -4.78 -2.21
N ILE A 217 14.11 -5.90 -2.94
CA ILE A 217 12.81 -6.40 -3.40
C ILE A 217 11.89 -6.73 -2.22
N SER A 218 12.42 -7.34 -1.16
CA SER A 218 11.63 -7.69 0.03
C SER A 218 11.05 -6.46 0.74
N ILE A 219 11.75 -5.32 0.73
CA ILE A 219 11.27 -4.06 1.30
C ILE A 219 10.11 -3.51 0.47
N ALA A 220 10.23 -3.47 -0.86
CA ALA A 220 9.13 -3.04 -1.73
C ALA A 220 7.85 -3.85 -1.48
N TYR A 221 7.96 -5.18 -1.43
CA TYR A 221 6.79 -6.03 -1.24
C TYR A 221 6.23 -5.94 0.19
N SER A 222 7.11 -5.81 1.19
CA SER A 222 6.69 -5.60 2.58
C SER A 222 5.91 -4.29 2.78
N ALA A 223 6.28 -3.23 2.07
CA ALA A 223 5.52 -1.97 2.08
C ALA A 223 4.12 -2.18 1.51
N SER A 224 4.00 -2.77 0.32
CA SER A 224 2.69 -3.02 -0.31
C SER A 224 1.80 -3.91 0.56
N VAL A 225 2.35 -4.95 1.18
CA VAL A 225 1.62 -5.87 2.06
C VAL A 225 1.26 -5.23 3.40
N GLY A 226 2.15 -4.41 3.98
CA GLY A 226 1.87 -3.69 5.22
C GLY A 226 0.66 -2.76 5.11
N GLY A 227 0.51 -2.10 3.97
CA GLY A 227 -0.66 -1.26 3.68
C GLY A 227 -1.99 -2.01 3.69
N ILE A 228 -1.99 -3.34 3.51
CA ILE A 228 -3.21 -4.17 3.55
C ILE A 228 -3.75 -4.29 4.99
N ALA A 229 -2.89 -4.29 6.01
CA ALA A 229 -3.25 -4.69 7.37
C ALA A 229 -4.31 -3.81 8.04
N THR A 230 -4.42 -2.54 7.63
CA THR A 230 -5.26 -1.52 8.26
C THR A 230 -6.03 -0.72 7.21
N LEU A 231 -7.14 -0.09 7.61
CA LEU A 231 -7.89 0.79 6.70
C LEU A 231 -7.07 1.98 6.22
N SER A 232 -6.22 2.54 7.09
CA SER A 232 -5.42 3.73 6.78
C SER A 232 -4.15 3.45 5.96
N GLY A 233 -3.74 2.19 5.84
CA GLY A 233 -2.47 1.81 5.20
C GLY A 233 -2.43 2.06 3.69
N THR A 234 -3.51 1.71 2.97
CA THR A 234 -3.56 1.87 1.50
C THR A 234 -4.89 2.48 1.02
N PRO A 235 -4.89 3.35 0.00
CA PRO A 235 -6.12 4.02 -0.44
C PRO A 235 -7.26 3.08 -0.87
N PRO A 236 -7.04 1.93 -1.55
CA PRO A 236 -8.10 0.96 -1.85
C PRO A 236 -8.96 0.57 -0.64
N ASN A 237 -8.35 0.40 0.53
CA ASN A 237 -9.07 0.02 1.76
C ASN A 237 -10.06 1.10 2.20
N LEU A 238 -9.70 2.37 2.03
CA LEU A 238 -10.57 3.50 2.30
C LEU A 238 -11.69 3.64 1.27
N VAL A 239 -11.42 3.34 -0.01
CA VAL A 239 -12.45 3.33 -1.07
C VAL A 239 -13.51 2.30 -0.69
N PHE A 240 -13.08 1.12 -0.26
CA PHE A 240 -13.95 0.05 0.19
C PHE A 240 -14.85 0.46 1.34
N TYR A 241 -14.23 0.95 2.42
CA TYR A 241 -14.95 1.35 3.61
C TYR A 241 -15.97 2.44 3.31
N GLY A 242 -15.56 3.49 2.59
CA GLY A 242 -16.45 4.60 2.25
C GLY A 242 -17.59 4.21 1.32
N LEU A 243 -17.38 3.31 0.35
CA LEU A 243 -18.45 2.82 -0.53
C LEU A 243 -19.44 1.93 0.22
N LEU A 244 -18.96 1.08 1.14
CA LEU A 244 -19.86 0.28 1.97
C LEU A 244 -20.71 1.16 2.88
N GLU A 245 -20.11 2.19 3.49
CA GLU A 245 -20.82 3.13 4.35
C GLU A 245 -21.87 3.92 3.56
N GLU A 246 -21.51 4.43 2.38
CA GLU A 246 -22.44 5.16 1.49
C GLU A 246 -23.63 4.29 1.07
N LYS A 247 -23.35 3.07 0.61
CA LYS A 247 -24.37 2.22 -0.01
C LYS A 247 -25.23 1.51 1.02
N TYR A 248 -24.64 1.03 2.11
CA TYR A 248 -25.30 0.17 3.08
C TYR A 248 -25.53 0.84 4.44
N LYS A 249 -25.11 2.10 4.65
CA LYS A 249 -25.38 2.89 5.87
C LYS A 249 -25.07 2.14 7.16
N ASN A 250 -23.89 1.51 7.22
CA ASN A 250 -23.41 0.67 8.34
C ASN A 250 -24.26 -0.59 8.66
N ALA A 251 -25.19 -0.99 7.79
CA ALA A 251 -25.97 -2.21 7.98
C ALA A 251 -25.13 -3.51 7.97
N LEU A 252 -23.90 -3.44 7.45
CA LEU A 252 -22.98 -4.58 7.34
C LEU A 252 -22.01 -4.71 8.52
N GLY A 253 -22.07 -3.81 9.53
CA GLY A 253 -21.23 -3.91 10.72
C GLY A 253 -19.72 -3.71 10.51
N MET A 254 -19.31 -3.16 9.36
CA MET A 254 -17.91 -2.88 9.05
C MET A 254 -17.43 -1.67 9.87
N ASN A 255 -16.37 -1.86 10.63
CA ASN A 255 -15.66 -0.81 11.36
C ASN A 255 -14.14 -1.01 11.21
N TYR A 256 -13.35 -0.03 11.65
CA TYR A 256 -11.89 -0.13 11.58
C TYR A 256 -11.34 -1.38 12.27
N GLY A 257 -11.85 -1.72 13.46
CA GLY A 257 -11.42 -2.89 14.23
C GLY A 257 -11.65 -4.22 13.50
N ASN A 258 -12.86 -4.45 12.98
CA ASN A 258 -13.23 -5.68 12.27
C ASN A 258 -12.47 -5.83 10.96
N PHE A 259 -12.25 -4.72 10.23
CA PHE A 259 -11.40 -4.73 9.05
C PHE A 259 -9.96 -5.14 9.38
N MET A 260 -9.38 -4.55 10.43
CA MET A 260 -8.03 -4.88 10.90
C MET A 260 -7.94 -6.32 11.39
N LEU A 261 -8.97 -6.82 12.09
CA LEU A 261 -9.04 -8.21 12.56
C LEU A 261 -8.95 -9.21 11.41
N PHE A 262 -9.55 -8.91 10.26
CA PHE A 262 -9.44 -9.74 9.06
C PHE A 262 -8.09 -9.56 8.34
N CYS A 263 -7.67 -8.31 8.11
CA CYS A 263 -6.56 -7.99 7.22
C CYS A 263 -5.18 -8.13 7.86
N PHE A 264 -5.06 -7.90 9.18
CA PHE A 264 -3.77 -8.01 9.87
C PHE A 264 -3.20 -9.44 9.83
N PRO A 265 -3.96 -10.51 10.16
CA PRO A 265 -3.46 -11.88 10.04
C PRO A 265 -3.11 -12.26 8.60
N LEU A 266 -3.93 -11.84 7.63
CA LEU A 266 -3.65 -12.05 6.21
C LEU A 266 -2.32 -11.40 5.80
N SER A 267 -2.18 -10.12 6.10
CA SER A 267 -0.99 -9.32 5.76
C SER A 267 0.27 -9.88 6.41
N PHE A 268 0.20 -10.26 7.69
CA PHE A 268 1.32 -10.89 8.39
C PHE A 268 1.69 -12.25 7.79
N THR A 269 0.70 -13.07 7.43
CA THR A 269 0.95 -14.37 6.77
C THR A 269 1.66 -14.17 5.43
N ILE A 270 1.21 -13.21 4.63
CA ILE A 270 1.85 -12.87 3.35
C ILE A 270 3.29 -12.38 3.57
N LEU A 271 3.54 -11.57 4.59
CA LEU A 271 4.90 -11.12 4.93
C LEU A 271 5.86 -12.30 5.15
N ILE A 272 5.41 -13.31 5.90
CA ILE A 272 6.20 -14.51 6.18
C ILE A 272 6.41 -15.34 4.90
N ILE A 273 5.39 -15.44 4.03
CA ILE A 273 5.52 -16.10 2.72
C ILE A 273 6.55 -15.38 1.85
N ILE A 274 6.54 -14.05 1.80
CA ILE A 274 7.53 -13.24 1.07
C ILE A 274 8.92 -13.51 1.64
N TRP A 275 9.05 -13.51 2.96
CA TRP A 275 10.34 -13.71 3.64
C TRP A 275 10.93 -15.07 3.26
N ILE A 276 10.14 -16.14 3.37
CA ILE A 276 10.56 -17.49 2.96
C ILE A 276 10.91 -17.52 1.47
N THR A 277 10.09 -16.93 0.61
CA THR A 277 10.32 -16.92 -0.85
C THR A 277 11.63 -16.24 -1.22
N ILE A 278 11.92 -15.07 -0.62
CA ILE A 278 13.14 -14.31 -0.86
C ILE A 278 14.37 -15.06 -0.33
N LEU A 279 14.28 -15.64 0.86
CA LEU A 279 15.37 -16.44 1.43
C LEU A 279 15.71 -17.64 0.56
N LEU A 280 14.69 -18.39 0.10
CA LEU A 280 14.90 -19.55 -0.77
C LEU A 280 15.51 -19.15 -2.13
N ARG A 281 15.10 -18.01 -2.68
CA ARG A 281 15.54 -17.55 -4.01
C ARG A 281 16.93 -16.92 -4.01
N TYR A 282 17.24 -16.04 -3.05
CA TYR A 282 18.43 -15.18 -3.08
C TYR A 282 19.52 -15.58 -2.07
N VAL A 283 19.18 -16.27 -0.98
CA VAL A 283 20.16 -16.73 0.03
C VAL A 283 20.48 -18.22 -0.15
N GLY A 284 19.46 -19.02 -0.47
CA GLY A 284 19.57 -20.46 -0.70
C GLY A 284 19.44 -21.29 0.59
N PHE A 285 18.73 -22.42 0.51
CA PHE A 285 18.39 -23.27 1.65
C PHE A 285 19.62 -23.74 2.44
N VAL A 286 20.70 -24.10 1.74
CA VAL A 286 21.92 -24.64 2.37
C VAL A 286 22.69 -23.57 3.16
N THR A 287 22.75 -22.34 2.64
CA THR A 287 23.45 -21.20 3.26
C THR A 287 22.82 -20.82 4.61
N ILE A 288 21.49 -20.95 4.72
CA ILE A 288 20.72 -20.67 5.95
C ILE A 288 21.16 -21.58 7.10
N PHE A 289 21.48 -22.85 6.82
CA PHE A 289 21.80 -23.84 7.85
C PHE A 289 23.29 -24.14 8.01
N LYS A 290 24.15 -23.85 7.01
CA LYS A 290 25.56 -24.30 7.02
C LYS A 290 26.63 -23.19 7.15
N LYS A 291 26.35 -21.91 6.88
CA LYS A 291 27.41 -20.89 6.86
C LYS A 291 27.82 -20.49 8.29
N LYS A 292 29.11 -20.69 8.65
CA LYS A 292 29.69 -20.15 9.89
C LYS A 292 29.59 -18.62 9.85
N ARG A 293 29.14 -18.02 10.95
CA ARG A 293 29.02 -16.55 11.07
C ARG A 293 30.38 -15.90 10.98
N ASP A 294 30.41 -14.74 10.33
CA ASP A 294 31.57 -13.85 10.31
C ASP A 294 31.37 -12.75 11.37
N PRO A 295 32.05 -12.82 12.53
CA PRO A 295 31.85 -11.87 13.62
C PRO A 295 32.20 -10.42 13.22
N PHE A 296 33.06 -10.25 12.21
CA PHE A 296 33.50 -8.94 11.75
C PHE A 296 32.38 -8.23 10.97
N LYS A 297 31.76 -8.91 10.01
CA LYS A 297 30.62 -8.39 9.23
C LYS A 297 29.41 -8.09 10.11
N ASP A 298 29.16 -8.95 11.10
CA ASP A 298 28.09 -8.77 12.10
C ASP A 298 28.30 -7.49 12.92
N LYS A 299 29.53 -7.25 13.39
CA LYS A 299 29.88 -6.05 14.17
C LYS A 299 29.75 -4.77 13.35
N ILE A 300 30.15 -4.80 12.08
CA ILE A 300 30.06 -3.65 11.17
C ILE A 300 28.60 -3.27 10.90
N THR A 301 27.76 -4.25 10.58
CA THR A 301 26.34 -4.03 10.30
C THR A 301 25.63 -3.43 11.52
N MET A 302 25.90 -3.98 12.72
CA MET A 302 25.33 -3.44 13.96
C MET A 302 25.88 -2.06 14.33
N LYS A 303 27.14 -1.78 13.99
CA LYS A 303 27.73 -0.46 14.19
C LYS A 303 27.00 0.58 13.35
N LEU A 304 26.75 0.32 12.06
CA LEU A 304 25.99 1.25 11.20
C LEU A 304 24.60 1.57 11.78
N ILE A 305 23.87 0.55 12.23
CA ILE A 305 22.54 0.74 12.85
C ILE A 305 22.65 1.55 14.15
N THR A 306 23.69 1.30 14.95
CA THR A 306 23.88 1.98 16.23
C THR A 306 24.30 3.44 16.04
N ASP A 307 25.24 3.70 15.13
CA ASP A 307 25.69 5.06 14.77
C ASP A 307 24.50 5.89 14.26
N GLU A 308 23.62 5.28 13.46
CA GLU A 308 22.39 5.91 12.97
C GLU A 308 21.40 6.22 14.10
N ILE A 309 21.23 5.33 15.08
CA ILE A 309 20.40 5.60 16.27
C ILE A 309 20.99 6.74 17.12
N GLU A 310 22.31 6.76 17.29
CA GLU A 310 23.02 7.81 18.03
C GLU A 310 22.89 9.17 17.33
N SER A 311 22.88 9.18 15.99
CA SER A 311 22.68 10.40 15.18
C SER A 311 21.32 11.08 15.43
N LEU A 312 20.30 10.33 15.85
CA LEU A 312 18.98 10.85 16.20
C LEU A 312 18.94 11.52 17.58
N GLY A 313 19.96 11.33 18.41
CA GLY A 313 20.00 11.83 19.77
C GLY A 313 18.99 11.16 20.72
N PRO A 314 18.87 11.65 21.97
CA PRO A 314 17.95 11.11 22.96
C PRO A 314 16.49 11.30 22.54
N ILE A 315 15.60 10.43 23.06
CA ILE A 315 14.17 10.50 22.77
C ILE A 315 13.63 11.89 23.14
N SER A 316 13.03 12.55 22.14
CA SER A 316 12.51 13.91 22.31
C SER A 316 11.11 13.88 22.94
N TYR A 317 10.73 14.96 23.61
CA TYR A 317 9.37 15.07 24.15
C TYR A 317 8.32 15.03 23.02
N GLY A 318 8.62 15.62 21.86
CA GLY A 318 7.76 15.60 20.68
C GLY A 318 7.56 14.20 20.10
N GLU A 319 8.58 13.35 20.11
CA GLU A 319 8.46 11.93 19.75
C GLU A 319 7.49 11.20 20.69
N VAL A 320 7.63 11.40 22.00
CA VAL A 320 6.75 10.77 23.01
C VAL A 320 5.31 11.27 22.88
N SER A 321 5.10 12.58 22.79
CA SER A 321 3.76 13.15 22.62
C SER A 321 3.09 12.67 21.33
N THR A 322 3.85 12.57 20.23
CA THR A 322 3.34 12.03 18.97
C THR A 322 2.99 10.56 19.10
N PHE A 323 3.83 9.77 19.77
CA PHE A 323 3.56 8.35 20.04
C PHE A 323 2.29 8.16 20.88
N VAL A 324 2.10 8.98 21.92
CA VAL A 324 0.88 8.96 22.75
C VAL A 324 -0.37 9.27 21.93
N VAL A 325 -0.33 10.32 21.08
CA VAL A 325 -1.48 10.66 20.22
C VAL A 325 -1.75 9.55 19.19
N PHE A 326 -0.69 8.99 18.59
CA PHE A 326 -0.79 7.88 17.65
C PHE A 326 -1.42 6.63 18.27
N ILE A 327 -0.91 6.17 19.42
CA ILE A 327 -1.48 5.02 20.13
C ILE A 327 -2.90 5.32 20.60
N GLY A 328 -3.17 6.54 21.09
CA GLY A 328 -4.51 6.98 21.44
C GLY A 328 -5.49 6.88 20.27
N LEU A 329 -5.10 7.32 19.07
CA LEU A 329 -5.91 7.19 17.85
C LEU A 329 -6.18 5.73 17.49
N VAL A 330 -5.16 4.86 17.52
CA VAL A 330 -5.33 3.43 17.21
C VAL A 330 -6.30 2.77 18.21
N LEU A 331 -6.18 3.08 19.50
CA LEU A 331 -7.11 2.59 20.52
C LEU A 331 -8.54 3.13 20.31
N LEU A 332 -8.68 4.40 19.89
CA LEU A 332 -9.97 5.00 19.49
C LEU A 332 -10.55 4.42 18.19
N TRP A 333 -9.83 3.60 17.44
CA TRP A 333 -10.39 2.86 16.31
C TRP A 333 -10.75 1.43 16.70
N ILE A 334 -9.84 0.73 17.37
CA ILE A 334 -10.02 -0.68 17.75
C ILE A 334 -11.11 -0.84 18.81
N LEU A 335 -11.14 0.04 19.82
CA LEU A 335 -12.04 -0.09 20.96
C LEU A 335 -13.41 0.55 20.73
N ARG A 336 -13.69 1.10 19.54
CA ARG A 336 -14.95 1.82 19.26
C ARG A 336 -16.17 0.92 19.41
N GLU A 337 -16.19 -0.20 18.71
CA GLU A 337 -17.30 -1.17 18.73
C GLU A 337 -16.77 -2.62 18.61
N PRO A 338 -16.06 -3.16 19.62
CA PRO A 338 -15.46 -4.49 19.55
C PRO A 338 -16.47 -5.64 19.76
N GLY A 339 -17.77 -5.37 19.74
CA GLY A 339 -18.84 -6.36 20.02
C GLY A 339 -19.29 -6.41 21.49
N PHE A 340 -18.64 -5.69 22.39
CA PHE A 340 -19.05 -5.50 23.79
C PHE A 340 -19.05 -4.00 24.15
N PRO A 341 -19.83 -3.57 25.17
CA PRO A 341 -20.01 -2.14 25.45
C PRO A 341 -18.75 -1.51 26.04
N LEU A 342 -17.94 -0.88 25.17
CA LEU A 342 -16.82 0.00 25.53
C LEU A 342 -17.20 1.47 25.32
N TRP A 343 -16.20 2.33 25.08
CA TRP A 343 -16.37 3.77 25.03
C TRP A 343 -17.23 4.26 23.86
N GLY A 344 -17.23 3.59 22.70
CA GLY A 344 -18.09 3.99 21.58
C GLY A 344 -19.58 3.82 21.90
N TRP A 345 -19.92 3.00 22.89
CA TRP A 345 -21.31 2.82 23.32
C TRP A 345 -21.90 4.07 23.97
N PHE A 346 -21.08 4.93 24.60
CA PHE A 346 -21.53 6.18 25.21
C PHE A 346 -22.10 7.19 24.20
N PHE A 347 -21.78 7.03 22.91
CA PHE A 347 -22.22 7.92 21.84
C PHE A 347 -23.38 7.34 21.01
N ILE A 348 -23.95 6.22 21.44
CA ILE A 348 -25.16 5.65 20.85
C ILE A 348 -26.37 6.33 21.47
N ARG A 349 -27.25 6.88 20.64
CA ARG A 349 -28.60 7.30 21.04
C ARG A 349 -29.64 6.60 20.19
N TYR A 350 -30.90 6.69 20.62
CA TYR A 350 -32.03 6.16 19.89
C TYR A 350 -32.89 7.30 19.39
N ASP A 351 -33.26 7.26 18.11
CA ASP A 351 -34.23 8.20 17.55
C ASP A 351 -35.62 7.98 18.16
N ALA A 352 -36.56 8.90 17.94
CA ALA A 352 -37.96 8.78 18.34
C ALA A 352 -38.64 7.50 17.81
N LYS A 353 -38.08 6.89 16.75
CA LYS A 353 -38.52 5.63 16.13
C LYS A 353 -37.84 4.38 16.70
N GLY A 354 -37.00 4.52 17.73
CA GLY A 354 -36.22 3.42 18.32
C GLY A 354 -35.01 2.98 17.47
N ASN A 355 -34.68 3.71 16.40
CA ASN A 355 -33.52 3.40 15.57
C ASN A 355 -32.22 3.81 16.28
N LYS A 356 -31.25 2.89 16.32
CA LYS A 356 -29.90 3.16 16.84
C LYS A 356 -29.20 4.19 15.95
N ILE A 357 -28.80 5.32 16.52
CA ILE A 357 -27.97 6.34 15.89
C ILE A 357 -26.62 6.35 16.61
N ASN A 358 -25.54 6.12 15.87
CA ASN A 358 -24.19 6.30 16.39
C ASN A 358 -23.69 7.71 16.01
N TYR A 359 -23.37 8.52 17.03
CA TYR A 359 -22.86 9.89 16.85
C TYR A 359 -21.33 9.95 16.77
N TRP A 360 -20.63 8.85 17.07
CA TRP A 360 -19.17 8.80 17.00
C TRP A 360 -18.69 7.89 15.88
N THR A 361 -17.93 8.46 14.97
CA THR A 361 -17.43 7.80 13.76
C THR A 361 -15.91 7.68 13.78
N ASP A 362 -15.35 6.92 12.84
CA ASP A 362 -13.88 6.72 12.74
C ASP A 362 -13.22 8.01 12.22
N GLY A 363 -13.93 8.80 11.40
CA GLY A 363 -13.53 10.14 10.99
C GLY A 363 -13.41 11.12 12.15
N LEU A 364 -14.36 11.11 13.09
CA LEU A 364 -14.28 11.97 14.28
C LEU A 364 -13.09 11.65 15.17
N SER A 365 -12.76 10.37 15.36
CA SER A 365 -11.53 9.96 16.08
C SER A 365 -10.27 10.55 15.42
N ALA A 366 -10.18 10.52 14.09
CA ALA A 366 -9.04 11.05 13.35
C ALA A 366 -8.93 12.59 13.44
N ILE A 367 -10.07 13.29 13.40
CA ILE A 367 -10.10 14.75 13.57
C ILE A 367 -9.75 15.14 15.00
N LEU A 368 -10.20 14.39 16.01
CA LEU A 368 -9.78 14.60 17.40
C LEU A 368 -8.26 14.47 17.54
N ALA A 369 -7.66 13.42 16.98
CA ALA A 369 -6.21 13.24 16.99
C ALA A 369 -5.49 14.40 16.26
N THR A 370 -6.05 14.90 15.17
CA THR A 370 -5.56 16.08 14.45
C THR A 370 -5.55 17.33 15.34
N LEU A 371 -6.64 17.58 16.06
CA LEU A 371 -6.73 18.68 17.02
C LEU A 371 -5.67 18.53 18.12
N CYS A 372 -5.45 17.32 18.64
CA CYS A 372 -4.39 17.06 19.62
C CYS A 372 -3.01 17.37 19.05
N VAL A 373 -2.69 16.88 17.85
CA VAL A 373 -1.40 17.11 17.18
C VAL A 373 -1.08 18.60 17.02
N PHE A 374 -2.05 19.43 16.64
CA PHE A 374 -1.83 20.87 16.47
C PHE A 374 -1.73 21.66 17.79
N ASN A 375 -2.16 21.09 18.91
CA ASN A 375 -2.18 21.78 20.20
C ASN A 375 -1.17 21.21 21.20
N PHE A 376 -0.71 19.98 21.02
CA PHE A 376 0.22 19.34 21.94
C PHE A 376 1.65 19.88 21.77
N PRO A 377 2.40 20.01 22.87
CA PRO A 377 3.73 20.60 22.85
C PRO A 377 4.79 19.61 22.36
N SER A 378 5.73 20.06 21.52
CA SER A 378 6.89 19.26 21.09
C SER A 378 8.07 19.31 22.07
N MET A 379 8.00 20.20 23.07
CA MET A 379 9.00 20.33 24.13
C MET A 379 8.31 20.17 25.48
N ASN A 380 9.02 19.62 26.47
CA ASN A 380 8.46 19.39 27.80
C ASN A 380 8.01 20.73 28.44
N PRO A 381 6.70 20.95 28.64
CA PRO A 381 6.18 22.20 29.17
C PRO A 381 6.57 22.41 30.64
N PHE A 382 6.78 21.33 31.39
CA PHE A 382 7.11 21.36 32.82
C PHE A 382 8.59 21.63 33.11
N LYS A 383 9.47 21.58 32.10
CA LYS A 383 10.91 21.84 32.28
C LYS A 383 11.36 23.16 31.64
N ASN A 384 10.63 23.65 30.64
CA ASN A 384 11.03 24.80 29.82
C ASN A 384 10.03 25.97 29.89
N TYR A 385 9.67 26.43 31.09
CA TYR A 385 8.68 27.50 31.29
C TYR A 385 9.02 28.85 30.62
N LYS A 386 10.30 29.11 30.31
CA LYS A 386 10.75 30.38 29.72
C LYS A 386 10.80 30.40 28.18
N LYS A 387 10.73 29.24 27.52
CA LYS A 387 10.79 29.16 26.04
C LYS A 387 9.39 29.09 25.45
N LYS A 388 9.19 29.75 24.31
CA LYS A 388 7.95 29.62 23.54
C LYS A 388 7.77 28.15 23.17
N ILE A 389 6.71 27.54 23.68
CA ILE A 389 6.42 26.13 23.44
C ILE A 389 6.07 25.94 21.98
N SER A 390 6.87 25.13 21.29
CA SER A 390 6.60 24.72 19.91
C SER A 390 5.56 23.60 19.91
N ARG A 391 4.73 23.55 18.87
CA ARG A 391 3.72 22.49 18.66
C ARG A 391 4.35 21.28 17.98
N LEU A 392 3.64 20.15 17.92
CA LEU A 392 4.14 18.96 17.20
C LEU A 392 4.24 19.18 15.69
N ILE A 393 3.35 20.00 15.13
CA ILE A 393 3.34 20.32 13.71
C ILE A 393 2.74 21.70 13.45
N ASP A 394 3.19 22.34 12.37
CA ASP A 394 2.65 23.60 11.86
C ASP A 394 1.82 23.35 10.60
N TRP A 395 0.76 24.15 10.40
CA TRP A 395 -0.12 24.03 9.22
C TRP A 395 0.65 24.17 7.91
N LYS A 396 1.65 25.06 7.86
CA LYS A 396 2.50 25.25 6.67
C LYS A 396 3.27 23.99 6.27
N TYR A 397 3.62 23.14 7.24
CA TYR A 397 4.31 21.87 6.96
C TYR A 397 3.34 20.85 6.36
N ILE A 398 2.11 20.79 6.89
CA ILE A 398 1.03 20.00 6.31
C ILE A 398 0.74 20.46 4.89
N GLU A 399 0.48 21.74 4.67
CA GLU A 399 0.15 22.31 3.35
C GLU A 399 1.14 21.91 2.24
N LYS A 400 2.45 21.90 2.56
CA LYS A 400 3.50 21.54 1.59
C LYS A 400 3.59 20.04 1.30
N GLY A 401 3.28 19.19 2.28
CA GLY A 401 3.50 17.73 2.19
C GLY A 401 2.23 16.89 2.07
N PHE A 402 1.04 17.52 2.12
CA PHE A 402 -0.22 16.80 2.20
C PHE A 402 -0.68 16.32 0.81
N PRO A 403 -1.01 15.02 0.65
CA PRO A 403 -1.36 14.46 -0.64
C PRO A 403 -2.86 14.68 -0.96
N TRP A 404 -3.23 15.93 -1.26
CA TRP A 404 -4.61 16.33 -1.59
C TRP A 404 -5.24 15.52 -2.72
N GLY A 405 -4.43 14.98 -3.63
CA GLY A 405 -4.92 14.17 -4.73
C GLY A 405 -5.72 12.93 -4.30
N PHE A 406 -5.37 12.32 -3.15
CA PHE A 406 -6.15 11.21 -2.61
C PHE A 406 -7.54 11.66 -2.16
N VAL A 407 -7.65 12.79 -1.45
CA VAL A 407 -8.93 13.36 -1.00
C VAL A 407 -9.90 13.53 -2.17
N PHE A 408 -9.43 14.12 -3.27
CA PHE A 408 -10.25 14.31 -4.46
C PHE A 408 -10.57 12.99 -5.18
N LEU A 409 -9.64 12.03 -5.21
CA LEU A 409 -9.86 10.70 -5.78
C LEU A 409 -11.03 9.97 -5.12
N PHE A 410 -11.08 9.95 -3.79
CA PHE A 410 -12.20 9.34 -3.08
C PHE A 410 -13.53 10.03 -3.40
N GLY A 411 -13.54 11.36 -3.38
CA GLY A 411 -14.74 12.13 -3.71
C GLY A 411 -15.25 11.86 -5.13
N GLY A 412 -14.35 11.80 -6.10
CA GLY A 412 -14.65 11.43 -7.49
C GLY A 412 -15.19 10.01 -7.58
N GLY A 413 -14.56 9.05 -6.91
CA GLY A 413 -14.99 7.66 -6.84
C GLY A 413 -16.39 7.48 -6.27
N PHE A 414 -16.68 8.13 -5.15
CA PHE A 414 -18.00 8.12 -4.55
C PHE A 414 -19.04 8.77 -5.46
N ALA A 415 -18.72 9.92 -6.08
CA ALA A 415 -19.61 10.56 -7.04
C ALA A 415 -19.95 9.64 -8.23
N LEU A 416 -18.96 8.90 -8.75
CA LEU A 416 -19.19 7.90 -9.80
C LEU A 416 -20.11 6.77 -9.33
N ALA A 417 -19.92 6.27 -8.12
CA ALA A 417 -20.77 5.24 -7.54
C ALA A 417 -22.22 5.73 -7.35
N THR A 418 -22.43 6.90 -6.76
CA THR A 418 -23.76 7.51 -6.61
C THR A 418 -24.40 7.77 -7.98
N GLY A 419 -23.62 8.25 -8.95
CA GLY A 419 -24.09 8.50 -10.31
C GLY A 419 -24.51 7.21 -11.03
N CYS A 420 -23.75 6.13 -10.87
CA CYS A 420 -24.06 4.82 -11.42
C CYS A 420 -25.37 4.25 -10.86
N GLU A 421 -25.62 4.44 -9.56
CA GLU A 421 -26.87 4.04 -8.91
C GLU A 421 -28.05 4.90 -9.37
N LYS A 422 -27.92 6.24 -9.34
CA LYS A 422 -29.01 7.17 -9.69
C LYS A 422 -29.39 7.14 -11.16
N SER A 423 -28.45 6.83 -12.04
CA SER A 423 -28.71 6.64 -13.47
C SER A 423 -29.36 5.29 -13.79
N GLY A 424 -29.33 4.32 -12.86
CA GLY A 424 -29.76 2.94 -13.11
C GLY A 424 -28.77 2.12 -13.95
N LEU A 425 -27.57 2.65 -14.24
CA LEU A 425 -26.53 1.94 -14.97
C LEU A 425 -26.07 0.69 -14.20
N SER A 426 -26.01 0.78 -12.87
CA SER A 426 -25.67 -0.35 -12.00
C SER A 426 -26.59 -1.54 -12.20
N ASP A 427 -27.89 -1.33 -12.46
CA ASP A 427 -28.84 -2.41 -12.66
C ASP A 427 -28.64 -3.12 -14.02
N VAL A 428 -28.28 -2.37 -15.07
CA VAL A 428 -27.99 -2.93 -16.40
C VAL A 428 -26.71 -3.78 -16.35
N LEU A 429 -25.66 -3.28 -15.69
CA LEU A 429 -24.42 -4.03 -15.49
C LEU A 429 -24.67 -5.30 -14.66
N GLY A 430 -25.44 -5.18 -13.56
CA GLY A 430 -25.81 -6.31 -12.73
C GLY A 430 -26.58 -7.40 -13.49
N LYS A 431 -27.55 -7.01 -14.34
CA LYS A 431 -28.29 -7.93 -15.20
C LYS A 431 -27.41 -8.68 -16.19
N SER A 432 -26.41 -8.00 -16.76
CA SER A 432 -25.48 -8.60 -17.73
C SER A 432 -24.61 -9.70 -17.09
N LEU A 433 -24.36 -9.60 -15.78
CA LEU A 433 -23.53 -10.53 -15.01
C LEU A 433 -24.33 -11.66 -14.34
N THR A 434 -25.64 -11.73 -14.54
CA THR A 434 -26.50 -12.78 -13.96
C THR A 434 -26.11 -14.19 -14.38
N LYS A 435 -25.50 -14.37 -15.56
CA LYS A 435 -25.01 -15.69 -16.03
C LYS A 435 -23.92 -16.29 -15.14
N LEU A 436 -23.23 -15.48 -14.33
CA LEU A 436 -22.21 -15.96 -13.39
C LEU A 436 -22.81 -16.65 -12.16
N GLN A 437 -24.13 -16.54 -11.91
CA GLN A 437 -24.79 -17.15 -10.75
C GLN A 437 -24.66 -18.69 -10.68
N TYR A 438 -24.45 -19.34 -11.83
CA TYR A 438 -24.35 -20.81 -11.90
C TYR A 438 -23.00 -21.32 -11.38
N LEU A 439 -22.02 -20.43 -11.21
CA LEU A 439 -20.73 -20.77 -10.66
C LEU A 439 -20.77 -20.73 -9.12
N PRO A 440 -20.09 -21.65 -8.44
CA PRO A 440 -19.99 -21.60 -6.99
C PRO A 440 -19.22 -20.34 -6.55
N HIS A 441 -19.63 -19.72 -5.43
CA HIS A 441 -19.11 -18.42 -4.99
C HIS A 441 -17.58 -18.39 -4.84
N TYR A 442 -16.95 -19.49 -4.41
CA TYR A 442 -15.50 -19.56 -4.28
C TYR A 442 -14.76 -19.42 -5.63
N VAL A 443 -15.33 -19.93 -6.73
CA VAL A 443 -14.76 -19.78 -8.08
C VAL A 443 -14.89 -18.33 -8.53
N ILE A 444 -16.02 -17.68 -8.23
CA ILE A 444 -16.22 -16.26 -8.56
C ILE A 444 -15.18 -15.41 -7.83
N ILE A 445 -14.98 -15.61 -6.52
CA ILE A 445 -13.95 -14.91 -5.74
C ILE A 445 -12.57 -15.13 -6.36
N LEU A 446 -12.21 -16.38 -6.67
CA LEU A 446 -10.90 -16.71 -7.22
C LEU A 446 -10.64 -16.01 -8.58
N VAL A 447 -11.62 -16.06 -9.48
CA VAL A 447 -11.52 -15.41 -10.81
C VAL A 447 -11.42 -13.90 -10.68
N VAL A 448 -12.20 -13.29 -9.77
CA VAL A 448 -12.16 -11.85 -9.50
C VAL A 448 -10.79 -11.45 -8.92
N CYS A 449 -10.30 -12.16 -7.90
CA CYS A 449 -8.99 -11.91 -7.30
C CYS A 449 -7.87 -12.00 -8.35
N LEU A 450 -7.88 -13.06 -9.17
CA LEU A 450 -6.89 -13.26 -10.23
C LEU A 450 -6.94 -12.14 -11.28
N GLY A 451 -8.13 -11.81 -11.78
CA GLY A 451 -8.30 -10.77 -12.79
C GLY A 451 -7.84 -9.40 -12.31
N ILE A 452 -8.14 -9.06 -11.05
CA ILE A 452 -7.75 -7.78 -10.46
C ILE A 452 -6.26 -7.72 -10.15
N SER A 453 -5.67 -8.81 -9.62
CA SER A 453 -4.22 -8.89 -9.39
C SER A 453 -3.44 -8.72 -10.70
N LEU A 454 -3.91 -9.28 -11.82
CA LEU A 454 -3.28 -9.06 -13.13
C LEU A 454 -3.49 -7.63 -13.65
N PHE A 455 -4.69 -7.07 -13.48
CA PHE A 455 -5.01 -5.74 -13.97
C PHE A 455 -4.26 -4.62 -13.22
N THR A 456 -4.06 -4.81 -11.91
CA THR A 456 -3.37 -3.83 -11.06
C THR A 456 -1.86 -3.75 -11.32
N GLU A 457 -1.27 -4.68 -12.07
CA GLU A 457 0.14 -4.57 -12.51
C GLU A 457 0.33 -3.43 -13.52
N PHE A 458 -0.74 -3.03 -14.22
CA PHE A 458 -0.70 -2.01 -15.27
C PHE A 458 -1.35 -0.68 -14.85
N THR A 459 -2.02 -0.64 -13.70
CA THR A 459 -2.86 0.49 -13.27
C THR A 459 -2.66 0.74 -11.78
N SER A 460 -2.73 2.01 -11.35
CA SER A 460 -2.70 2.37 -9.94
C SER A 460 -3.75 1.62 -9.11
N ASN A 461 -3.33 1.02 -7.99
CA ASN A 461 -4.18 0.24 -7.08
C ASN A 461 -5.48 1.00 -6.69
N SER A 462 -5.35 2.31 -6.45
CA SER A 462 -6.46 3.16 -6.01
C SER A 462 -7.48 3.40 -7.13
N VAL A 463 -7.00 3.55 -8.36
CA VAL A 463 -7.84 3.68 -9.55
C VAL A 463 -8.60 2.37 -9.78
N THR A 464 -7.90 1.24 -9.75
CA THR A 464 -8.48 -0.09 -9.94
C THR A 464 -9.62 -0.34 -8.96
N ALA A 465 -9.39 -0.08 -7.67
CA ALA A 465 -10.41 -0.22 -6.64
C ALA A 465 -11.62 0.70 -6.89
N THR A 466 -11.37 1.98 -7.23
CA THR A 466 -12.44 2.97 -7.44
C THR A 466 -13.34 2.63 -8.63
N VAL A 467 -12.77 2.06 -9.70
CA VAL A 467 -13.52 1.71 -10.91
C VAL A 467 -14.24 0.36 -10.77
N LEU A 468 -13.56 -0.66 -10.24
CA LEU A 468 -14.08 -2.02 -10.24
C LEU A 468 -15.01 -2.30 -9.05
N LEU A 469 -14.75 -1.72 -7.87
CA LEU A 469 -15.48 -2.06 -6.67
C LEU A 469 -16.99 -1.77 -6.74
N PRO A 470 -17.47 -0.59 -7.21
CA PRO A 470 -18.93 -0.34 -7.31
C PRO A 470 -19.65 -1.38 -8.18
N THR A 471 -19.02 -1.76 -9.29
CA THR A 471 -19.55 -2.75 -10.24
C THR A 471 -19.60 -4.13 -9.59
N MET A 472 -18.54 -4.54 -8.89
CA MET A 472 -18.46 -5.84 -8.23
C MET A 472 -19.42 -5.95 -7.04
N LEU A 473 -19.58 -4.89 -6.23
CA LEU A 473 -20.57 -4.87 -5.14
C LEU A 473 -22.00 -5.02 -5.67
N LYS A 474 -22.30 -4.41 -6.84
CA LYS A 474 -23.61 -4.58 -7.47
C LYS A 474 -23.80 -5.99 -8.03
N MET A 475 -22.75 -6.58 -8.60
CA MET A 475 -22.77 -7.98 -9.02
C MET A 475 -23.07 -8.90 -7.82
N ALA A 476 -22.41 -8.67 -6.68
CA ALA A 476 -22.63 -9.44 -5.44
C ALA A 476 -24.10 -9.44 -5.01
N GLU A 477 -24.78 -8.28 -5.07
CA GLU A 477 -26.21 -8.18 -4.79
C GLU A 477 -27.07 -9.01 -5.75
N CYS A 478 -26.70 -9.04 -7.04
CA CYS A 478 -27.48 -9.75 -8.05
C CYS A 478 -27.26 -11.26 -8.01
N ILE A 479 -26.07 -11.74 -7.60
CA ILE A 479 -25.81 -13.19 -7.43
C ILE A 479 -26.09 -13.68 -6.00
N ASN A 480 -26.64 -12.83 -5.13
CA ASN A 480 -26.93 -13.16 -3.72
C ASN A 480 -25.68 -13.60 -2.93
N MET A 481 -24.56 -12.95 -3.19
CA MET A 481 -23.30 -13.10 -2.46
C MET A 481 -23.11 -11.93 -1.50
N HIS A 482 -22.51 -12.19 -0.33
CA HIS A 482 -22.35 -11.15 0.68
C HIS A 482 -21.43 -10.02 0.18
N PRO A 483 -21.85 -8.73 0.18
CA PRO A 483 -21.06 -7.65 -0.41
C PRO A 483 -19.67 -7.45 0.21
N ILE A 484 -19.50 -7.73 1.50
CA ILE A 484 -18.17 -7.69 2.16
C ILE A 484 -17.20 -8.70 1.52
N GLU A 485 -17.65 -9.92 1.18
CA GLU A 485 -16.76 -10.93 0.60
C GLU A 485 -16.20 -10.45 -0.74
N MET A 486 -17.10 -9.97 -1.60
CA MET A 486 -16.73 -9.43 -2.91
C MET A 486 -15.85 -8.19 -2.76
N GLY A 487 -16.17 -7.30 -1.84
CA GLY A 487 -15.40 -6.08 -1.64
C GLY A 487 -13.99 -6.33 -1.10
N LEU A 488 -13.83 -7.24 -0.13
CA LEU A 488 -12.51 -7.66 0.37
C LEU A 488 -11.68 -8.32 -0.74
N ALA A 489 -12.30 -9.20 -1.53
CA ALA A 489 -11.66 -9.85 -2.68
C ALA A 489 -11.12 -8.81 -3.68
N VAL A 490 -11.93 -7.82 -4.05
CA VAL A 490 -11.52 -6.75 -4.97
C VAL A 490 -10.38 -5.91 -4.41
N VAL A 491 -10.56 -5.40 -3.20
CA VAL A 491 -9.72 -4.32 -2.65
C VAL A 491 -8.35 -4.82 -2.22
N ILE A 492 -8.30 -6.01 -1.62
CA ILE A 492 -7.03 -6.60 -1.22
C ILE A 492 -6.26 -7.07 -2.45
N SER A 493 -6.93 -7.62 -3.47
CA SER A 493 -6.28 -8.01 -4.73
C SER A 493 -5.67 -6.83 -5.48
N CYS A 494 -6.23 -5.62 -5.35
CA CYS A 494 -5.61 -4.40 -5.90
C CYS A 494 -4.23 -4.12 -5.30
N SER A 495 -3.87 -4.71 -4.15
CA SER A 495 -2.56 -4.53 -3.53
C SER A 495 -1.55 -5.63 -3.88
N PHE A 496 -1.95 -6.64 -4.66
CA PHE A 496 -1.09 -7.73 -5.16
C PHE A 496 -0.45 -7.33 -6.50
N ALA A 497 0.40 -6.31 -6.42
CA ALA A 497 1.12 -5.72 -7.54
C ALA A 497 2.63 -5.92 -7.34
N PHE A 498 3.12 -7.12 -7.66
CA PHE A 498 4.48 -7.56 -7.36
C PHE A 498 5.36 -7.70 -8.61
N CYS A 499 4.81 -7.70 -9.82
CA CYS A 499 5.59 -8.05 -11.00
C CYS A 499 6.32 -6.84 -11.60
N LEU A 500 5.61 -5.73 -11.84
CA LEU A 500 6.14 -4.61 -12.62
C LEU A 500 6.63 -3.45 -11.73
N PRO A 501 7.74 -2.79 -12.11
CA PRO A 501 8.24 -1.60 -11.40
C PRO A 501 7.22 -0.46 -11.38
N ALA A 502 6.50 -0.26 -12.49
CA ALA A 502 5.53 0.82 -12.62
C ALA A 502 4.23 0.58 -11.85
N ALA A 503 3.98 -0.64 -11.39
CA ALA A 503 2.70 -1.00 -10.77
C ALA A 503 2.47 -0.27 -9.43
N THR A 504 3.53 -0.12 -8.63
CA THR A 504 3.43 0.58 -7.34
C THR A 504 4.66 1.46 -7.08
N PRO A 505 4.51 2.58 -6.33
CA PRO A 505 5.65 3.41 -5.98
C PRO A 505 6.77 2.68 -5.23
N PRO A 506 6.52 1.78 -4.25
CA PRO A 506 7.58 0.97 -3.64
C PRO A 506 8.43 0.21 -4.67
N ASN A 507 7.78 -0.43 -5.66
CA ASN A 507 8.48 -1.16 -6.72
C ASN A 507 9.33 -0.21 -7.58
N ALA A 508 8.79 0.97 -7.93
CA ALA A 508 9.51 1.98 -8.71
C ALA A 508 10.72 2.55 -7.96
N ILE A 509 10.59 2.79 -6.65
CA ILE A 509 11.70 3.31 -5.82
C ILE A 509 12.83 2.27 -5.77
N VAL A 510 12.51 1.00 -5.54
CA VAL A 510 13.51 -0.07 -5.56
C VAL A 510 14.18 -0.18 -6.92
N PHE A 511 13.41 -0.11 -8.00
CA PHE A 511 13.95 -0.16 -9.36
C PHE A 511 14.86 1.04 -9.68
N SER A 512 14.58 2.21 -9.10
CA SER A 512 15.39 3.43 -9.29
C SER A 512 16.80 3.35 -8.71
N THR A 513 17.08 2.37 -7.84
CA THR A 513 18.44 2.10 -7.34
C THR A 513 19.40 1.66 -8.45
N GLY A 514 18.89 1.19 -9.59
CA GLY A 514 19.70 0.68 -10.70
C GLY A 514 20.32 -0.70 -10.45
N LYS A 515 20.10 -1.29 -9.26
CA LYS A 515 20.68 -2.58 -8.85
C LYS A 515 19.80 -3.78 -9.25
N ILE A 516 18.55 -3.56 -9.65
CA ILE A 516 17.53 -4.61 -9.88
C ILE A 516 17.04 -4.58 -11.32
N HIS A 517 16.90 -5.76 -11.92
CA HIS A 517 16.27 -5.91 -13.24
C HIS A 517 14.80 -6.27 -13.13
N VAL A 518 14.03 -5.95 -14.18
CA VAL A 518 12.59 -6.28 -14.24
C VAL A 518 12.35 -7.78 -14.08
N ILE A 519 13.21 -8.62 -14.64
CA ILE A 519 13.10 -10.08 -14.57
C ILE A 519 13.21 -10.58 -13.11
N ASP A 520 14.05 -9.94 -12.29
CA ASP A 520 14.23 -10.27 -10.87
C ASP A 520 12.91 -10.06 -10.10
N MET A 521 12.16 -9.01 -10.45
CA MET A 521 10.86 -8.70 -9.84
C MET A 521 9.77 -9.62 -10.36
N VAL A 522 9.62 -9.75 -11.68
CA VAL A 522 8.58 -10.58 -12.33
C VAL A 522 8.68 -12.04 -11.88
N SER A 523 9.89 -12.58 -11.79
CA SER A 523 10.10 -13.98 -11.39
C SER A 523 9.57 -14.27 -9.98
N VAL A 524 9.74 -13.33 -9.04
CA VAL A 524 9.22 -13.48 -7.67
C VAL A 524 7.75 -13.09 -7.62
N GLY A 525 7.37 -12.04 -8.35
CA GLY A 525 6.04 -11.45 -8.34
C GLY A 525 4.94 -12.38 -8.84
N ILE A 526 5.18 -13.12 -9.93
CA ILE A 526 4.18 -14.09 -10.44
C ILE A 526 3.90 -15.18 -9.40
N PHE A 527 4.95 -15.71 -8.77
CA PHE A 527 4.82 -16.73 -7.74
C PHE A 527 4.03 -16.20 -6.53
N LEU A 528 4.35 -14.99 -6.07
CA LEU A 528 3.63 -14.35 -4.98
C LEU A 528 2.17 -14.03 -5.34
N ASN A 529 1.89 -13.49 -6.53
CA ASN A 529 0.53 -13.19 -6.98
C ASN A 529 -0.36 -14.43 -6.91
N ILE A 530 0.13 -15.58 -7.42
CA ILE A 530 -0.61 -16.84 -7.38
C ILE A 530 -0.93 -17.24 -5.92
N ILE A 531 0.08 -17.28 -5.05
CA ILE A 531 -0.11 -17.69 -3.65
C ILE A 531 -1.04 -16.72 -2.91
N CYS A 532 -0.84 -15.41 -3.06
CA CYS A 532 -1.64 -14.38 -2.43
C CYS A 532 -3.10 -14.44 -2.88
N VAL A 533 -3.37 -14.68 -4.17
CA VAL A 533 -4.72 -14.84 -4.70
C VAL A 533 -5.42 -16.06 -4.10
N PHE A 534 -4.74 -17.21 -4.01
CA PHE A 534 -5.32 -18.41 -3.39
C PHE A 534 -5.56 -18.21 -1.89
N LEU A 535 -4.58 -17.64 -1.17
CA LEU A 535 -4.68 -17.37 0.26
C LEU A 535 -5.83 -16.38 0.56
N LEU A 536 -5.94 -15.30 -0.21
CA LEU A 536 -7.01 -14.33 -0.07
C LEU A 536 -8.37 -14.97 -0.35
N SER A 537 -8.48 -15.74 -1.43
CA SER A 537 -9.74 -16.40 -1.80
C SER A 537 -10.20 -17.37 -0.71
N PHE A 538 -9.26 -18.12 -0.12
CA PHE A 538 -9.53 -19.00 1.01
C PHE A 538 -9.99 -18.22 2.25
N LEU A 539 -9.27 -17.16 2.64
CA LEU A 539 -9.60 -16.37 3.84
C LEU A 539 -10.90 -15.59 3.68
N VAL A 540 -11.18 -15.02 2.50
CA VAL A 540 -12.47 -14.35 2.23
C VAL A 540 -13.62 -15.34 2.36
N TYR A 541 -13.46 -16.58 1.89
CA TYR A 541 -14.54 -17.56 1.95
C TYR A 541 -14.76 -18.14 3.35
N TYR A 542 -13.69 -18.45 4.10
CA TYR A 542 -13.80 -19.14 5.40
C TYR A 542 -13.65 -18.20 6.60
N TYR A 543 -12.69 -17.27 6.57
CA TYR A 543 -12.35 -16.42 7.70
C TYR A 543 -13.23 -15.17 7.80
N ALA A 544 -13.86 -14.73 6.71
CA ALA A 544 -14.81 -13.62 6.75
C ALA A 544 -16.11 -13.98 7.51
N ILE A 545 -16.50 -15.26 7.52
CA ILE A 545 -17.73 -15.75 8.18
C ILE A 545 -17.77 -15.40 9.68
N PRO A 546 -16.79 -15.77 10.52
CA PRO A 546 -16.84 -15.48 11.96
C PRO A 546 -16.76 -13.98 12.29
N ILE A 547 -16.21 -13.14 11.40
CA ILE A 547 -16.01 -11.71 11.65
C ILE A 547 -17.22 -10.89 11.19
N PHE A 548 -17.75 -11.20 10.00
CA PHE A 548 -18.78 -10.40 9.33
C PHE A 548 -20.10 -11.14 9.11
N HIS A 549 -20.22 -12.39 9.56
CA HIS A 549 -21.39 -13.24 9.35
C HIS A 549 -21.79 -13.36 7.87
N THR A 550 -20.79 -13.54 7.00
CA THR A 550 -20.98 -13.52 5.53
C THR A 550 -21.75 -14.73 4.97
N ASN A 551 -21.97 -15.76 5.80
CA ASN A 551 -22.72 -16.96 5.45
C ASN A 551 -24.20 -16.69 5.12
N VAL A 552 -24.76 -15.56 5.55
CA VAL A 552 -26.15 -15.18 5.29
C VAL A 552 -26.19 -13.85 4.56
N PHE A 553 -26.93 -13.79 3.45
CA PHE A 553 -27.16 -12.51 2.77
C PHE A 553 -27.99 -11.58 3.68
N PRO A 554 -27.55 -10.33 3.93
CA PRO A 554 -28.21 -9.44 4.88
C PRO A 554 -29.65 -9.13 4.48
N SER A 555 -30.60 -9.33 5.40
CA SER A 555 -32.03 -9.08 5.18
C SER A 555 -32.38 -7.60 4.95
N SER A 556 -31.51 -6.70 5.41
CA SER A 556 -31.61 -5.24 5.24
C SER A 556 -31.35 -4.78 3.81
N ILE A 557 -30.74 -5.61 2.96
CA ILE A 557 -30.39 -5.28 1.58
C ILE A 557 -31.47 -5.82 0.65
N LYS A 558 -32.16 -4.94 -0.07
CA LYS A 558 -33.13 -5.34 -1.09
C LYS A 558 -32.43 -6.05 -2.24
N LYS A 559 -32.93 -7.23 -2.60
CA LYS A 559 -32.54 -7.94 -3.82
C LYS A 559 -33.05 -7.15 -5.02
N ASN A 560 -32.19 -6.32 -5.62
CA ASN A 560 -32.56 -5.41 -6.69
C ASN A 560 -32.60 -6.06 -8.09
N CYS A 561 -32.15 -7.31 -8.21
CA CYS A 561 -32.26 -8.09 -9.44
C CYS A 561 -33.45 -9.06 -9.29
N THR A 562 -34.62 -8.70 -9.83
CA THR A 562 -35.80 -9.59 -9.90
C THR A 562 -35.59 -10.68 -10.96
N TRP A 563 -35.82 -11.92 -10.55
CA TRP A 563 -35.71 -13.10 -11.39
C TRP A 563 -37.05 -13.38 -12.07
N THR A 564 -37.02 -13.60 -13.38
CA THR A 564 -37.95 -14.56 -13.98
C THR A 564 -37.22 -15.90 -13.94
N LYS A 565 -37.73 -16.83 -13.13
CA LYS A 565 -37.25 -18.22 -13.10
C LYS A 565 -37.35 -18.86 -14.47
#